data_AF-A0A1A8BQL4-F1
#
_entry.id   AF-A0A1A8BQL4-F1
#
_cell.length_a   1.000
_cell.length_b   1.000
_cell.length_c   1.000
_cell.angle_alpha   90.00
_cell.angle_beta   90.00
_cell.angle_gamma   90.00
#
_symmetry.space_group_name_H-M   'P 1'
#
loop_
_entity.id
_entity.type
_entity.pdbx_description
1 polymer ?
#
loop_
_entity_poly.entity_id
_entity_poly.type
_entity_poly.pdbx_seq_one_letter_code
_entity_poly.pdbx_strand_id
1 'polypeptide(L)'
;VTWRKNNVALRSDAFYVVKSEGKQHSLVIKEMRRHNAGSYCVTAVNAAGSASCSAAVYIQSEPIHLRHGKPAVSVEVSSPVQSDEEN
;
A
#
# COMPACT_ATOMS: atom_id res chain seq x y z
N VAL A 1 2.09 -23.98 12.13
CA VAL A 1 2.41 -22.55 11.95
C VAL A 1 1.21 -21.72 12.40
N THR A 2 1.45 -20.60 13.08
CA THR A 2 0.41 -19.71 13.61
C THR A 2 0.56 -18.33 12.97
N TRP A 3 -0.55 -17.78 12.47
CA TRP A 3 -0.61 -16.41 11.95
C TRP A 3 -1.23 -15.48 13.00
N ARG A 4 -0.72 -14.25 13.08
CA ARG A 4 -1.22 -13.20 13.96
C ARG A 4 -1.28 -11.86 13.23
N LYS A 5 -2.24 -11.02 13.59
CA LYS A 5 -2.31 -9.62 13.21
C LYS A 5 -2.42 -8.78 14.47
N ASN A 6 -1.50 -7.83 14.66
CA ASN A 6 -1.42 -7.01 15.87
C ASN A 6 -1.52 -7.87 17.15
N ASN A 7 -0.76 -8.97 17.18
CA ASN A 7 -0.73 -10.00 18.23
C ASN A 7 -2.01 -10.85 18.41
N VAL A 8 -3.07 -10.60 17.65
CA VAL A 8 -4.30 -11.42 17.66
C VAL A 8 -4.16 -12.58 16.68
N ALA A 9 -4.43 -13.81 17.14
CA ALA A 9 -4.36 -15.00 16.29
C ALA A 9 -5.38 -14.94 15.15
N LEU A 10 -4.93 -15.21 13.93
CA LEU A 10 -5.76 -15.30 12.74
C LEU A 10 -6.07 -16.74 12.41
N ARG A 11 -7.30 -16.98 11.95
CA ARG A 11 -7.77 -18.26 11.42
C ARG A 11 -8.49 -18.00 10.10
N SER A 12 -8.69 -19.05 9.32
CA SER A 12 -9.52 -18.96 8.11
C SER A 12 -10.96 -18.62 8.50
N ASP A 13 -11.53 -17.59 7.89
CA ASP A 13 -12.88 -17.11 8.13
C ASP A 13 -13.47 -16.45 6.86
N ALA A 14 -14.47 -15.58 7.03
CA ALA A 14 -15.07 -14.84 5.92
C ALA A 14 -14.08 -13.92 5.20
N PHE A 15 -13.09 -13.34 5.90
CA PHE A 15 -12.16 -12.32 5.39
C PHE A 15 -10.75 -12.85 5.13
N TYR A 16 -10.33 -13.88 5.83
CA TYR A 16 -8.99 -14.44 5.80
C TYR A 16 -9.00 -15.91 5.34
N VAL A 17 -7.96 -16.32 4.63
CA VAL A 17 -7.68 -17.74 4.35
C VAL A 17 -6.24 -18.05 4.71
N VAL A 18 -6.05 -18.92 5.69
CA VAL A 18 -4.74 -19.48 6.04
C VAL A 18 -4.55 -20.77 5.25
N LYS A 19 -3.50 -20.84 4.43
CA LYS A 19 -3.14 -22.02 3.64
C LYS A 19 -1.83 -22.62 4.13
N SER A 20 -1.74 -23.94 4.03
CA SER A 20 -0.58 -24.72 4.42
C SER A 20 -0.43 -25.89 3.46
N GLU A 21 0.57 -25.81 2.57
CA GLU A 21 0.83 -26.80 1.53
C GLU A 21 2.31 -27.21 1.60
N GLY A 22 2.58 -28.40 2.15
CA GLY A 22 3.94 -28.87 2.39
C GLY A 22 4.75 -27.90 3.27
N LYS A 23 5.80 -27.30 2.70
CA LYS A 23 6.67 -26.32 3.36
C LYS A 23 6.22 -24.86 3.17
N GLN A 24 5.19 -24.63 2.36
CA GLN A 24 4.71 -23.29 2.04
C GLN A 24 3.50 -22.93 2.92
N HIS A 25 3.55 -21.75 3.53
CA HIS A 25 2.47 -21.21 4.34
C HIS A 25 2.13 -19.82 3.84
N SER A 26 0.83 -19.55 3.63
CA SER A 26 0.37 -18.26 3.13
C SER A 26 -0.91 -17.81 3.82
N LEU A 27 -1.08 -16.48 3.90
CA LEU A 27 -2.28 -15.82 4.37
C LEU A 27 -2.86 -14.99 3.23
N VAL A 28 -4.12 -15.23 2.88
CA VAL A 28 -4.85 -14.47 1.86
C VAL A 28 -5.88 -13.60 2.56
N ILE A 29 -5.90 -12.31 2.20
CA ILE A 29 -6.94 -11.35 2.62
C ILE A 29 -7.89 -11.21 1.43
N LYS A 30 -9.14 -11.66 1.58
CA LYS A 30 -10.08 -11.76 0.43
C LYS A 30 -10.52 -10.40 -0.10
N GLU A 31 -10.66 -9.43 0.79
CA GLU A 31 -11.05 -8.06 0.45
C GLU A 31 -10.25 -7.09 1.32
N MET A 32 -9.56 -6.14 0.68
CA MET A 32 -8.71 -5.20 1.39
C MET A 32 -9.50 -3.97 1.86
N ARG A 33 -9.61 -3.79 3.18
CA ARG A 33 -10.29 -2.67 3.84
C ARG A 33 -9.35 -1.97 4.82
N ARG A 34 -9.73 -0.76 5.27
CA ARG A 34 -8.95 0.02 6.26
C ARG A 34 -8.60 -0.79 7.52
N HIS A 35 -9.54 -1.60 7.99
CA HIS A 35 -9.31 -2.42 9.18
C HIS A 35 -8.26 -3.51 8.94
N ASN A 36 -7.93 -3.91 7.70
CA ASN A 36 -6.94 -4.93 7.41
C ASN A 36 -5.49 -4.40 7.52
N ALA A 37 -5.28 -3.08 7.64
CA ALA A 37 -3.96 -2.53 7.98
C ALA A 37 -3.46 -3.11 9.31
N GLY A 38 -2.14 -3.26 9.43
CA GLY A 38 -1.51 -3.75 10.66
C GLY A 38 -0.25 -4.55 10.43
N SER A 39 0.31 -5.05 11.54
CA SER A 39 1.48 -5.93 11.54
C SER A 39 1.04 -7.39 11.56
N TYR A 40 1.44 -8.13 10.53
CA TYR A 40 1.18 -9.56 10.38
C TYR A 40 2.44 -10.32 10.74
N CYS A 41 2.30 -11.33 11.60
CA CYS A 41 3.38 -12.19 12.03
C CYS A 41 3.01 -13.65 11.80
N VAL A 42 3.95 -14.43 11.31
CA VAL A 42 3.87 -15.88 11.20
C VAL A 42 4.89 -16.51 12.13
N THR A 43 4.47 -17.52 12.89
CA THR A 43 5.35 -18.26 13.83
C THR A 43 5.26 -19.75 13.57
N ALA A 44 6.42 -20.39 13.34
CA ALA A 44 6.57 -21.84 13.28
C ALA A 44 7.18 -22.33 14.60
N VAL A 45 6.66 -23.42 15.15
CA VAL A 45 7.16 -24.04 16.39
C VAL A 45 7.31 -25.53 16.17
N ASN A 46 8.46 -26.10 16.55
CA ASN A 46 8.73 -27.53 16.57
C ASN A 46 9.53 -27.88 17.85
N ALA A 47 9.95 -29.15 17.99
CA ALA A 47 10.68 -29.60 19.18
C ALA A 47 12.04 -28.92 19.39
N ALA A 48 12.65 -28.38 18.33
CA ALA A 48 13.94 -27.68 18.41
C ALA A 48 13.79 -26.18 18.77
N GLY A 49 12.58 -25.62 18.65
CA GLY A 49 12.32 -24.22 19.00
C GLY A 49 11.28 -23.55 18.11
N SER A 50 11.43 -22.23 17.93
CA SER A 50 10.50 -21.41 17.16
C SER A 50 11.21 -20.45 16.20
N ALA A 51 10.59 -20.20 15.06
CA ALA A 51 11.00 -19.16 14.11
C ALA A 51 9.81 -18.26 13.78
N SER A 52 10.06 -16.98 13.54
CA SER A 52 9.01 -16.01 13.18
C SER A 52 9.44 -15.04 12.08
N CYS A 53 8.49 -14.62 11.27
CA CYS A 53 8.64 -13.55 10.28
C CYS A 53 7.46 -12.58 10.39
N SER A 54 7.70 -11.30 10.13
CA SER A 54 6.69 -10.24 10.26
C SER A 54 6.70 -9.28 9.08
N ALA A 55 5.54 -8.75 8.71
CA ALA A 55 5.36 -7.75 7.67
C ALA A 55 4.30 -6.73 8.07
N ALA A 56 4.53 -5.45 7.76
CA ALA A 56 3.56 -4.39 7.97
C ALA A 56 2.75 -4.12 6.68
N VAL A 57 1.44 -4.00 6.82
CA VAL A 57 0.52 -3.73 5.72
C VAL A 57 -0.16 -2.38 5.94
N TYR A 58 -0.08 -1.52 4.93
CA TYR A 58 -0.67 -0.18 4.91
C TYR A 58 -1.74 -0.08 3.81
N ILE A 59 -2.78 0.72 4.05
CA ILE A 59 -3.80 1.05 3.06
C ILE A 59 -3.53 2.45 2.54
N GLN A 60 -3.26 2.57 1.25
CA GLN A 60 -3.19 3.86 0.59
C GLN A 60 -4.61 4.29 0.22
N SER A 61 -5.02 5.48 0.66
CA SER A 61 -6.16 6.17 0.06
C SER A 61 -5.73 6.77 -1.27
N GLU A 62 -6.65 6.87 -2.24
CA GLU A 62 -6.36 7.64 -3.45
C GLU A 62 -5.89 9.05 -3.08
N PRO A 63 -4.83 9.57 -3.72
CA PRO A 63 -4.48 10.97 -3.58
C PRO A 63 -5.67 11.79 -4.09
N ILE A 64 -6.23 12.65 -3.23
CA ILE A 64 -7.24 13.61 -3.64
C ILE A 64 -6.59 14.44 -4.76
N HIS A 65 -7.04 14.26 -5.99
CA HIS A 65 -6.65 15.12 -7.09
C HIS A 65 -7.31 16.48 -6.80
N LEU A 66 -6.64 17.34 -6.03
CA LEU A 66 -7.00 18.74 -5.98
C LEU A 66 -6.90 19.22 -7.43
N ARG A 67 -8.05 19.39 -8.08
CA ARG A 67 -8.13 20.08 -9.35
C ARG A 67 -7.55 21.45 -9.07
N HIS A 68 -6.31 21.66 -9.50
CA HIS A 68 -5.63 22.94 -9.40
C HIS A 68 -6.55 23.96 -10.05
N GLY A 69 -7.15 24.81 -9.22
CA GLY A 69 -7.82 26.00 -9.69
C GLY A 69 -6.81 26.78 -10.52
N LYS A 70 -7.18 27.12 -11.75
CA LYS A 70 -6.39 28.01 -12.60
C LYS A 70 -6.06 29.27 -11.78
N PRO A 71 -4.80 29.67 -11.60
CA PRO A 71 -4.53 31.02 -11.15
C PRO A 71 -4.90 31.95 -12.31
N ALA A 72 -6.00 32.68 -12.14
CA ALA A 72 -6.36 33.80 -12.99
C ALA A 72 -5.52 35.01 -12.59
N VAL A 73 -4.34 35.18 -13.20
CA VAL A 73 -3.72 36.51 -13.32
C VAL A 73 -2.98 36.58 -14.65
N SER A 74 -3.56 37.38 -15.55
CA SER A 74 -2.96 37.88 -16.77
C SER A 74 -1.74 38.74 -16.42
N VAL A 75 -0.59 38.45 -17.01
CA VAL A 75 0.41 39.50 -17.28
C VAL A 75 0.77 39.36 -18.75
N GLU A 76 0.12 40.20 -19.54
CA GLU A 76 0.56 40.52 -20.89
C GLU A 76 1.95 41.14 -20.79
N VAL A 77 2.98 40.39 -21.20
CA VAL A 77 4.23 41.02 -21.63
C VAL A 77 4.15 41.04 -23.15
N SER A 78 3.69 42.18 -23.64
CA SER A 78 3.77 42.59 -25.03
C SER A 78 5.23 42.48 -25.50
N SER A 79 5.52 41.47 -26.32
CA SER A 79 6.80 41.36 -27.02
C SER A 79 6.93 42.55 -27.99
N PRO A 80 8.01 43.34 -27.95
CA PRO A 80 8.27 44.31 -29.00
C PRO A 80 8.52 43.60 -30.34
N VAL A 81 7.90 44.19 -31.35
CA VAL A 81 7.79 43.84 -32.77
C VAL A 81 9.13 43.48 -33.45
N GLN A 82 9.07 42.54 -34.41
CA GLN A 82 10.14 42.19 -35.34
C GLN A 82 10.48 43.35 -36.29
N SER A 83 11.76 43.56 -36.57
CA SER A 83 12.32 44.38 -37.66
C SER A 83 13.86 44.24 -37.57
N ASP A 84 14.69 44.00 -38.57
CA ASP A 84 14.62 43.92 -40.05
C ASP A 84 15.84 43.03 -40.48
N GLU A 85 15.73 42.15 -41.48
CA GLU A 85 16.26 42.32 -42.86
C GLU A 85 17.81 42.39 -43.01
N GLU A 86 18.32 41.52 -43.90
CA GLU A 86 19.57 41.58 -44.70
C GLU A 86 20.95 41.21 -44.09
N ASN A 87 21.51 40.08 -44.56
CA ASN A 87 22.68 40.01 -45.47
C ASN A 87 22.98 38.55 -45.88
#